data_AF-W4V8P3-F1
#
_entry.id   AF-W4V8P3-F1
#
_cell.length_a   1.000
_cell.length_b   1.000
_cell.length_c   1.000
_cell.angle_alpha   90.00
_cell.angle_beta   90.00
_cell.angle_gamma   90.00
#
_symmetry.space_group_name_H-M   'P 1'
#
loop_
_entity.id
_entity.type
_entity.pdbx_description
1 polymer ?
#
loop_
_entity_poly.entity_id
_entity_poly.type
_entity_poly.pdbx_seq_one_letter_code
_entity_poly.pdbx_strand_id
1 'polypeptide(L)'
;MLIIGVITASQFTYFRLPDPLKSVFTFAVGIVLLIAGEILNRKKPNVFSLGITSGGIAVLYVALSLSYFQFNILGMYPALGLCILITAGAFVLSQRYNSQTISAFALIGGYLPIFSIAGNDVIVYGAMVYFVILNILALIISVNRKWIVTAYIGFVLNVIGSIYISSTMFGGLFTTREFSYNSIITIIYILFAFVIYTLIPIAGTFKQKLSFKASDIVLLSLNTFVSSLLLYWAFYASNLGDFTGVLALAFSIIYLSLGRFIERNMAKEKKVTTLFYLTGLTFVVLIIPFQFGKVWLSLGWLIEGIALLSYGICKEMKGFKKAGVAISLLCLWTFICFDVLLYRDSLFTLKYFAITLGSIIVLGTLIYKKNLADDASKLFKYASSINLLIFLLYVINNELRPFLYGFIEDTGFNLNYMIVSAMILTSFLVAYTFQG
;
A
#
# COMPACT_ATOMS: atom_id res chain seq x y z
N MET A 1 -50.33 -17.42 -15.19
CA MET A 1 -51.26 -16.80 -14.21
C MET A 1 -50.97 -17.21 -12.76
N LEU A 2 -50.73 -18.49 -12.47
CA LEU A 2 -50.47 -18.97 -11.10
C LEU A 2 -49.21 -18.35 -10.45
N ILE A 3 -48.12 -18.18 -11.22
CA ILE A 3 -46.89 -17.53 -10.75
C ILE A 3 -47.12 -16.06 -10.38
N ILE A 4 -47.88 -15.32 -11.20
CA ILE A 4 -48.24 -13.92 -10.93
C ILE A 4 -49.15 -13.85 -9.70
N GLY A 5 -50.11 -14.78 -9.56
CA GLY A 5 -50.99 -14.88 -8.38
C GLY A 5 -50.26 -15.23 -7.09
N VAL A 6 -49.23 -16.08 -7.15
CA VAL A 6 -48.38 -16.39 -5.98
C VAL A 6 -47.47 -15.21 -5.63
N ILE A 7 -46.93 -14.51 -6.62
CA ILE A 7 -46.13 -13.30 -6.39
C ILE A 7 -47.00 -12.21 -5.76
N THR A 8 -48.19 -11.94 -6.31
CA THR A 8 -49.10 -10.92 -5.76
C THR A 8 -49.67 -11.31 -4.40
N ALA A 9 -50.01 -12.58 -4.16
CA ALA A 9 -50.43 -13.07 -2.84
C ALA A 9 -49.29 -13.02 -1.81
N SER A 10 -48.05 -13.36 -2.22
CA SER A 10 -46.87 -13.25 -1.34
C SER A 10 -46.61 -11.79 -0.97
N GLN A 11 -46.72 -10.86 -1.91
CA GLN A 11 -46.61 -9.42 -1.63
C GLN A 11 -47.73 -8.97 -0.69
N PHE A 12 -48.99 -9.31 -0.98
CA PHE A 12 -50.15 -8.90 -0.17
C PHE A 12 -50.06 -9.40 1.29
N THR A 13 -49.63 -10.64 1.47
CA THR A 13 -49.49 -11.26 2.80
C THR A 13 -48.29 -10.68 3.55
N TYR A 14 -47.17 -10.45 2.85
CA TYR A 14 -45.97 -9.87 3.43
C TYR A 14 -46.14 -8.40 3.84
N PHE A 15 -46.97 -7.62 3.13
CA PHE A 15 -47.23 -6.22 3.48
C PHE A 15 -48.13 -6.06 4.72
N ARG A 16 -49.00 -7.02 5.02
CA ARG A 16 -49.91 -6.95 6.18
C ARG A 16 -49.37 -7.55 7.47
N LEU A 17 -48.28 -8.31 7.42
CA LEU A 17 -47.67 -8.88 8.63
C LEU A 17 -47.04 -7.79 9.50
N PRO A 18 -47.04 -7.94 10.83
CA PRO A 18 -46.21 -7.11 11.71
C PRO A 18 -44.72 -7.26 11.38
N ASP A 19 -43.93 -6.21 11.54
CA ASP A 19 -42.50 -6.23 11.24
C ASP A 19 -41.70 -7.32 11.99
N PRO A 20 -41.99 -7.64 13.27
CA PRO A 20 -41.36 -8.77 13.95
C PRO A 20 -41.64 -10.13 13.28
N LEU A 21 -42.86 -10.32 12.78
CA LEU A 21 -43.26 -11.56 12.10
C LEU A 21 -42.57 -11.72 10.74
N LYS A 22 -42.37 -10.62 10.00
CA LYS A 22 -41.59 -10.63 8.74
C LYS A 22 -40.14 -11.04 8.98
N SER A 23 -39.52 -10.49 10.02
CA SER A 23 -38.16 -10.84 10.44
C SER A 23 -38.05 -12.31 10.81
N VAL A 24 -38.92 -12.80 11.70
CA VAL A 24 -38.95 -14.22 12.12
C VAL A 24 -39.16 -15.15 10.93
N PHE A 25 -40.07 -14.82 10.02
CA PHE A 25 -40.31 -15.62 8.82
C PHE A 25 -39.07 -15.71 7.94
N THR A 26 -38.35 -14.59 7.75
CA THR A 26 -37.14 -14.56 6.92
C THR A 26 -35.99 -15.35 7.57
N PHE A 27 -35.83 -15.26 8.89
CA PHE A 27 -34.90 -16.12 9.64
C PHE A 27 -35.28 -17.61 9.52
N ALA A 28 -36.57 -17.94 9.66
CA ALA A 28 -37.05 -19.31 9.52
C ALA A 28 -36.76 -19.88 8.13
N VAL A 29 -37.00 -19.11 7.07
CA VAL A 29 -36.64 -19.50 5.69
C VAL A 29 -35.14 -19.75 5.55
N GLY A 30 -34.30 -18.87 6.11
CA GLY A 30 -32.84 -19.05 6.11
C GLY A 30 -32.39 -20.33 6.82
N ILE A 31 -32.97 -20.63 7.98
CA ILE A 31 -32.70 -21.85 8.76
C ILE A 31 -33.17 -23.09 8.00
N VAL A 32 -34.37 -23.07 7.41
CA VAL A 32 -34.90 -24.19 6.62
C VAL A 32 -34.00 -24.47 5.41
N LEU A 33 -33.54 -23.44 4.72
CA LEU A 33 -32.58 -23.59 3.61
C LEU A 33 -31.24 -24.17 4.10
N LEU A 34 -30.74 -23.74 5.25
CA LEU A 34 -29.54 -24.34 5.84
C LEU A 34 -29.71 -25.82 6.19
N ILE A 35 -30.83 -26.19 6.82
CA ILE A 35 -31.15 -27.58 7.17
C ILE A 35 -31.31 -28.43 5.90
N ALA A 36 -32.04 -27.94 4.91
CA ALA A 36 -32.20 -28.61 3.63
C ALA A 36 -30.83 -28.81 2.95
N GLY A 37 -29.99 -27.77 2.94
CA GLY A 37 -28.63 -27.84 2.41
C GLY A 37 -27.73 -28.81 3.18
N GLU A 38 -27.84 -28.89 4.51
CA GLU A 38 -27.14 -29.87 5.36
C GLU A 38 -27.57 -31.31 5.01
N ILE A 39 -28.87 -31.56 4.87
CA ILE A 39 -29.40 -32.89 4.53
C ILE A 39 -28.93 -33.31 3.14
N LEU A 40 -28.98 -32.41 2.15
CA LEU A 40 -28.52 -32.69 0.79
C LEU A 40 -27.00 -32.92 0.75
N ASN A 41 -26.21 -32.10 1.47
CA ASN A 41 -24.76 -32.22 1.51
C ASN A 41 -24.28 -33.51 2.19
N ARG A 42 -25.04 -34.06 3.15
CA ARG A 42 -24.71 -35.34 3.79
C ARG A 42 -24.76 -36.54 2.84
N LYS A 43 -25.63 -36.52 1.82
CA LYS A 43 -25.72 -37.60 0.84
C LYS A 43 -24.61 -37.50 -0.21
N LYS A 44 -24.51 -36.33 -0.87
CA LYS A 44 -23.43 -36.02 -1.81
C LYS A 44 -23.33 -34.50 -2.00
N PRO A 45 -22.20 -33.85 -1.69
CA PRO A 45 -22.03 -32.42 -1.91
C PRO A 45 -21.96 -32.14 -3.42
N ASN A 46 -23.06 -31.61 -3.96
CA ASN A 46 -23.16 -31.13 -5.34
C ASN A 46 -23.23 -29.60 -5.37
N VAL A 47 -22.93 -28.98 -6.51
CA VAL A 47 -23.01 -27.52 -6.72
C VAL A 47 -24.36 -26.96 -6.28
N PHE A 48 -25.46 -27.69 -6.56
CA PHE A 48 -26.81 -27.30 -6.14
C PHE A 48 -26.97 -27.24 -4.61
N SER A 49 -26.42 -28.22 -3.89
CA SER A 49 -26.50 -28.28 -2.43
C SER A 49 -25.61 -27.22 -1.74
N LEU A 50 -24.45 -26.93 -2.34
CA LEU A 50 -23.60 -25.80 -1.95
C LEU A 50 -24.28 -24.45 -2.23
N GLY A 51 -25.05 -24.36 -3.32
CA GLY A 51 -25.91 -23.21 -3.64
C GLY A 51 -27.02 -23.01 -2.61
N ILE A 52 -27.71 -24.06 -2.19
CA ILE A 52 -28.76 -23.99 -1.16
C ILE A 52 -28.17 -23.55 0.19
N THR A 53 -27.03 -24.10 0.60
CA THR A 53 -26.38 -23.72 1.87
C THR A 53 -25.88 -22.27 1.86
N SER A 54 -25.19 -21.85 0.80
CA SER A 54 -24.74 -20.45 0.65
C SER A 54 -25.91 -19.47 0.51
N GLY A 55 -26.98 -19.87 -0.18
CA GLY A 55 -28.24 -19.14 -0.25
C GLY A 55 -28.93 -19.01 1.11
N GLY A 56 -28.97 -20.08 1.92
CA GLY A 56 -29.47 -20.04 3.29
C GLY A 56 -28.70 -19.04 4.17
N ILE A 57 -27.37 -19.03 4.07
CA ILE A 57 -26.51 -18.05 4.76
C ILE A 57 -26.81 -16.62 4.29
N ALA A 58 -26.94 -16.42 2.97
CA ALA A 58 -27.29 -15.10 2.43
C ALA A 58 -28.66 -14.63 2.93
N VAL A 59 -29.67 -15.50 2.97
CA VAL A 59 -31.00 -15.17 3.51
C VAL A 59 -30.92 -14.83 5.00
N LEU A 60 -30.10 -15.52 5.79
CA LEU A 60 -29.87 -15.16 7.20
C LEU A 60 -29.24 -13.77 7.36
N TYR A 61 -28.29 -13.40 6.50
CA TYR A 61 -27.72 -12.04 6.51
C TYR A 61 -28.74 -10.99 6.05
N VAL A 62 -29.59 -11.30 5.07
CA VAL A 62 -30.70 -10.42 4.66
C VAL A 62 -31.70 -10.26 5.81
N ALA A 63 -32.07 -11.34 6.50
CA ALA A 63 -32.93 -11.30 7.67
C ALA A 63 -32.34 -10.41 8.78
N LEU A 64 -31.04 -10.57 9.06
CA LEU A 64 -30.32 -9.74 10.03
C LEU A 64 -30.33 -8.26 9.63
N SER A 65 -30.01 -7.97 8.37
CA SER A 65 -29.98 -6.61 7.83
C SER A 65 -31.35 -5.93 7.92
N LEU A 66 -32.41 -6.60 7.49
CA LEU A 66 -33.79 -6.08 7.58
C LEU A 66 -34.21 -5.85 9.03
N SER A 67 -33.86 -6.78 9.93
CA SER A 67 -34.22 -6.68 11.35
C SER A 67 -33.53 -5.52 12.06
N TYR A 68 -32.33 -5.15 11.61
CA TYR A 68 -31.57 -4.03 12.13
C TYR A 68 -31.93 -2.70 11.46
N PHE A 69 -31.73 -2.58 10.14
CA PHE A 69 -31.87 -1.31 9.42
C PHE A 69 -33.32 -0.91 9.13
N GLN A 70 -34.17 -1.86 8.74
CA GLN A 70 -35.51 -1.54 8.26
C GLN A 70 -36.52 -1.57 9.41
N PHE A 71 -36.49 -2.63 10.21
CA PHE A 71 -37.50 -2.87 11.24
C PHE A 71 -37.11 -2.36 12.62
N ASN A 72 -35.84 -1.98 12.84
CA ASN A 72 -35.31 -1.53 14.14
C ASN A 72 -35.68 -2.45 15.33
N ILE A 73 -35.80 -3.76 15.08
CA ILE A 73 -36.17 -4.76 16.09
C ILE A 73 -34.96 -5.13 16.94
N LEU A 74 -33.80 -5.29 16.29
CA LEU A 74 -32.56 -5.66 16.95
C LEU A 74 -31.75 -4.42 17.29
N GLY A 75 -31.31 -4.32 18.54
CA GLY A 75 -30.26 -3.38 18.91
C GLY A 75 -28.90 -3.76 18.28
N MET A 76 -27.94 -2.85 18.32
CA MET A 76 -26.63 -3.05 17.71
C MET A 76 -25.88 -4.27 18.27
N TYR A 77 -25.79 -4.41 19.59
CA TYR A 77 -25.08 -5.53 20.23
C TYR A 77 -25.63 -6.91 19.86
N PRO A 78 -26.96 -7.18 19.95
CA PRO A 78 -27.50 -8.46 19.51
C PRO A 78 -27.39 -8.68 18.00
N ALA A 79 -27.47 -7.61 17.18
CA ALA A 79 -27.27 -7.73 15.74
C ALA A 79 -25.83 -8.15 15.39
N LEU A 80 -24.82 -7.54 16.03
CA LEU A 80 -23.42 -7.96 15.88
C LEU A 80 -23.18 -9.38 16.38
N GLY A 81 -23.74 -9.75 17.53
CA GLY A 81 -23.63 -11.10 18.07
C GLY A 81 -24.21 -12.16 17.12
N LEU A 82 -25.40 -11.92 16.57
CA LEU A 82 -26.00 -12.79 15.55
C LEU A 82 -25.18 -12.83 14.27
N CYS A 83 -24.62 -11.69 13.83
CA CYS A 83 -23.72 -11.66 12.68
C CYS A 83 -22.53 -12.60 12.89
N ILE A 84 -21.83 -12.48 14.04
CA ILE A 84 -20.70 -13.35 14.40
C ILE A 84 -21.11 -14.83 14.37
N LEU A 85 -22.26 -15.18 14.96
CA LEU A 85 -22.74 -16.56 14.99
C LEU A 85 -23.02 -17.10 13.59
N ILE A 86 -23.68 -16.31 12.73
CA ILE A 86 -23.95 -16.68 11.33
C ILE A 86 -22.63 -16.86 10.57
N THR A 87 -21.68 -15.93 10.70
CA THR A 87 -20.38 -16.01 10.03
C THR A 87 -19.57 -17.21 10.49
N ALA A 88 -19.48 -17.43 11.81
CA ALA A 88 -18.76 -18.56 12.39
C ALA A 88 -19.37 -19.90 11.94
N GLY A 89 -20.69 -20.03 12.00
CA GLY A 89 -21.41 -21.21 11.50
C GLY A 89 -21.16 -21.45 10.02
N ALA A 90 -21.25 -20.39 9.20
CA ALA A 90 -20.96 -20.45 7.78
C ALA A 90 -19.53 -20.89 7.47
N PHE A 91 -18.55 -20.44 8.26
CA PHE A 91 -17.16 -20.89 8.11
C PHE A 91 -16.96 -22.35 8.49
N VAL A 92 -17.56 -22.82 9.59
CA VAL A 92 -17.51 -24.24 9.97
C VAL A 92 -18.12 -25.11 8.87
N LEU A 93 -19.28 -24.70 8.32
CA LEU A 93 -19.93 -25.36 7.19
C LEU A 93 -19.04 -25.34 5.93
N SER A 94 -18.40 -24.21 5.63
CA SER A 94 -17.49 -24.07 4.48
C SER A 94 -16.33 -25.04 4.55
N GLN A 95 -15.72 -25.19 5.74
CA GLN A 95 -14.60 -26.09 5.97
C GLN A 95 -15.02 -27.55 5.88
N ARG A 96 -16.18 -27.91 6.45
CA ARG A 96 -16.73 -29.27 6.41
C ARG A 96 -17.08 -29.71 4.98
N TYR A 97 -17.66 -28.82 4.19
CA TYR A 97 -18.05 -29.10 2.81
C TYR A 97 -16.98 -28.78 1.77
N ASN A 98 -15.80 -28.34 2.22
CA ASN A 98 -14.69 -27.96 1.35
C ASN A 98 -15.11 -26.99 0.23
N SER A 99 -15.99 -26.03 0.55
CA SER A 99 -16.60 -25.13 -0.42
C SER A 99 -16.15 -23.70 -0.25
N GLN A 100 -15.42 -23.23 -1.26
CA GLN A 100 -14.96 -21.84 -1.36
C GLN A 100 -16.11 -20.85 -1.49
N THR A 101 -17.20 -21.23 -2.16
CA THR A 101 -18.38 -20.39 -2.38
C THR A 101 -19.06 -20.03 -1.06
N ILE A 102 -19.24 -21.00 -0.16
CA ILE A 102 -19.85 -20.77 1.17
C ILE A 102 -19.00 -19.77 1.96
N SER A 103 -17.67 -19.95 1.94
CA SER A 103 -16.75 -19.05 2.64
C SER A 103 -16.74 -17.64 2.05
N ALA A 104 -16.88 -17.49 0.73
CA ALA A 104 -16.98 -16.18 0.08
C ALA A 104 -18.26 -15.44 0.51
N PHE A 105 -19.42 -16.09 0.48
CA PHE A 105 -20.68 -15.51 0.99
C PHE A 105 -20.61 -15.20 2.48
N ALA A 106 -19.94 -16.05 3.27
CA ALA A 106 -19.73 -15.81 4.69
C ALA A 106 -18.95 -14.52 4.94
N LEU A 107 -17.89 -14.25 4.17
CA LEU A 107 -17.13 -13.00 4.25
C LEU A 107 -17.94 -11.80 3.79
N ILE A 108 -18.63 -11.89 2.65
CA ILE A 108 -19.44 -10.78 2.11
C ILE A 108 -20.50 -10.35 3.13
N GLY A 109 -21.27 -11.30 3.67
CA GLY A 109 -22.25 -11.00 4.70
C GLY A 109 -21.63 -10.69 6.06
N GLY A 110 -20.42 -11.19 6.33
CA GLY A 110 -19.67 -10.84 7.52
C GLY A 110 -19.31 -9.36 7.54
N TYR A 111 -18.88 -8.77 6.43
CA TYR A 111 -18.55 -7.33 6.41
C TYR A 111 -19.78 -6.40 6.37
N LEU A 112 -21.01 -6.91 6.29
CA LEU A 112 -22.25 -6.12 6.22
C LEU A 112 -22.45 -5.13 7.38
N PRO A 113 -22.06 -5.43 8.64
CA PRO A 113 -22.16 -4.49 9.74
C PRO A 113 -21.37 -3.18 9.54
N ILE A 114 -20.50 -3.08 8.53
CA ILE A 114 -19.84 -1.83 8.15
C ILE A 114 -20.84 -0.67 7.98
N PHE A 115 -22.00 -0.94 7.39
CA PHE A 115 -23.03 0.06 7.10
C PHE A 115 -23.78 0.54 8.35
N SER A 116 -23.61 -0.17 9.48
CA SER A 116 -24.23 0.18 10.76
C SER A 116 -23.36 1.15 11.58
N ILE A 117 -22.12 1.40 11.17
CA ILE A 117 -21.17 2.17 11.95
C ILE A 117 -21.45 3.66 11.69
N ALA A 118 -22.26 4.30 12.53
CA ALA A 118 -22.49 5.75 12.44
C ALA A 118 -22.42 6.44 13.82
N GLY A 119 -21.73 7.58 13.85
CA GLY A 119 -21.89 8.63 14.86
C GLY A 119 -21.16 8.46 16.21
N ASN A 120 -20.82 7.25 16.64
CA ASN A 120 -20.24 7.03 17.98
C ASN A 120 -18.95 6.18 17.94
N ASP A 121 -17.89 6.67 18.58
CA ASP A 121 -16.58 5.99 18.66
C ASP A 121 -16.68 4.59 19.27
N VAL A 122 -17.56 4.38 20.27
CA VAL A 122 -17.80 3.07 20.90
C VAL A 122 -18.28 2.04 19.89
N ILE A 123 -19.14 2.47 18.96
CA ILE A 123 -19.70 1.62 17.91
C ILE A 123 -18.59 1.18 16.95
N VAL A 124 -17.71 2.12 16.61
CA VAL A 124 -16.58 1.88 15.72
C VAL A 124 -15.58 0.89 16.35
N TYR A 125 -15.29 1.00 17.66
CA TYR A 125 -14.44 0.02 18.33
C TYR A 125 -15.03 -1.39 18.32
N GLY A 126 -16.35 -1.51 18.55
CA GLY A 126 -17.04 -2.79 18.43
C GLY A 126 -16.88 -3.40 17.03
N ALA A 127 -16.97 -2.57 15.99
CA ALA A 127 -16.74 -3.00 14.61
C ALA A 127 -15.28 -3.38 14.31
N MET A 128 -14.30 -2.66 14.87
CA MET A 128 -12.88 -3.03 14.74
C MET A 128 -12.62 -4.43 15.32
N VAL A 129 -13.09 -4.70 16.55
CA VAL A 129 -12.96 -6.03 17.19
C VAL A 129 -13.63 -7.11 16.33
N TYR A 130 -14.81 -6.81 15.79
CA TYR A 130 -15.52 -7.71 14.90
C TYR A 130 -14.73 -8.01 13.61
N PHE A 131 -14.17 -7.01 12.94
CA PHE A 131 -13.34 -7.21 11.74
C PHE A 131 -12.02 -7.92 12.04
N VAL A 132 -11.44 -7.72 13.24
CA VAL A 132 -10.29 -8.51 13.70
C VAL A 132 -10.66 -10.00 13.76
N ILE A 133 -11.81 -10.35 14.35
CA ILE A 133 -12.30 -11.73 14.39
C ILE A 133 -12.49 -12.27 12.97
N LEU A 134 -13.11 -11.49 12.09
CA LEU A 134 -13.37 -11.88 10.70
C LEU A 134 -12.08 -12.15 9.91
N ASN A 135 -11.06 -11.31 10.12
CA ASN A 135 -9.73 -11.47 9.53
C ASN A 135 -9.00 -12.70 10.08
N ILE A 136 -9.11 -12.99 11.37
CA ILE A 136 -8.57 -14.23 11.97
C ILE A 136 -9.23 -15.46 11.34
N LEU A 137 -10.56 -15.45 11.17
CA LEU A 137 -11.28 -16.54 10.53
C LEU A 137 -10.83 -16.74 9.08
N ALA A 138 -10.64 -15.65 8.33
CA ALA A 138 -10.09 -15.70 6.97
C ALA A 138 -8.68 -16.32 6.93
N LEU A 139 -7.82 -15.98 7.90
CA LEU A 139 -6.50 -16.59 8.06
C LEU A 139 -6.58 -18.09 8.33
N ILE A 140 -7.39 -18.51 9.30
CA ILE A 140 -7.56 -19.93 9.66
C ILE A 140 -7.97 -20.74 8.43
N ILE A 141 -8.90 -20.22 7.63
CA ILE A 141 -9.37 -20.88 6.40
C ILE A 141 -8.25 -20.97 5.39
N SER A 142 -7.56 -19.87 5.10
CA SER A 142 -6.46 -19.86 4.13
C SER A 142 -5.34 -20.83 4.49
N VAL A 143 -5.01 -20.91 5.78
CA VAL A 143 -4.03 -21.84 6.33
C VAL A 143 -4.44 -23.30 6.07
N ASN A 144 -5.71 -23.63 6.32
CA ASN A 144 -6.21 -24.98 6.11
C ASN A 144 -6.48 -25.33 4.64
N ARG A 145 -6.90 -24.34 3.85
CA ARG A 145 -7.28 -24.47 2.43
C ARG A 145 -6.88 -23.20 1.68
N LYS A 146 -6.04 -23.35 0.64
CA LYS A 146 -5.49 -22.21 -0.12
C LYS A 146 -6.50 -21.66 -1.14
N TRP A 147 -7.64 -21.19 -0.64
CA TRP A 147 -8.75 -20.67 -1.44
C TRP A 147 -8.54 -19.20 -1.81
N ILE A 148 -8.12 -19.00 -3.06
CA ILE A 148 -7.73 -17.67 -3.56
C ILE A 148 -8.88 -16.64 -3.56
N VAL A 149 -10.05 -17.00 -4.06
CA VAL A 149 -11.23 -16.11 -4.18
C VAL A 149 -11.65 -15.57 -2.80
N THR A 150 -11.69 -16.43 -1.79
CA THR A 150 -12.01 -16.06 -0.41
C THR A 150 -11.02 -15.03 0.14
N ALA A 151 -9.72 -15.24 -0.09
CA ALA A 151 -8.69 -14.31 0.39
C ALA A 151 -8.81 -12.93 -0.27
N TYR A 152 -9.09 -12.88 -1.58
CA TYR A 152 -9.28 -11.61 -2.30
C TYR A 152 -10.56 -10.87 -1.89
N ILE A 153 -11.68 -11.58 -1.76
CA ILE A 153 -12.94 -10.99 -1.30
C ILE A 153 -12.77 -10.43 0.12
N GLY A 154 -12.16 -11.20 1.02
CA GLY A 154 -11.83 -10.74 2.37
C GLY A 154 -10.97 -9.49 2.34
N PHE A 155 -9.91 -9.49 1.52
CA PHE A 155 -9.00 -8.35 1.39
C PHE A 155 -9.70 -7.08 0.92
N VAL A 156 -10.48 -7.16 -0.16
CA VAL A 156 -11.20 -5.99 -0.70
C VAL A 156 -12.18 -5.42 0.32
N LEU A 157 -12.95 -6.29 0.98
CA LEU A 157 -13.90 -5.86 2.00
C LEU A 157 -13.20 -5.28 3.23
N ASN A 158 -12.08 -5.86 3.64
CA ASN A 158 -11.25 -5.32 4.72
C ASN A 158 -10.67 -3.94 4.39
N VAL A 159 -10.23 -3.72 3.14
CA VAL A 159 -9.74 -2.41 2.69
C VAL A 159 -10.85 -1.37 2.75
N ILE A 160 -12.04 -1.69 2.23
CA ILE A 160 -13.22 -0.81 2.30
C ILE A 160 -13.57 -0.52 3.76
N GLY A 161 -13.61 -1.55 4.61
CA GLY A 161 -13.79 -1.48 6.05
C GLY A 161 -12.81 -0.54 6.73
N SER A 162 -11.54 -0.68 6.42
CA SER A 162 -10.46 0.09 7.04
C SER A 162 -10.49 1.55 6.60
N ILE A 163 -10.82 1.84 5.34
CA ILE A 163 -11.01 3.21 4.86
C ILE A 163 -12.17 3.87 5.61
N TYR A 164 -13.31 3.17 5.71
CA TYR A 164 -14.51 3.71 6.36
C TYR A 164 -14.31 3.95 7.87
N ILE A 165 -13.72 2.99 8.57
CA ILE A 165 -13.38 3.09 9.99
C ILE A 165 -12.42 4.26 10.22
N SER A 166 -11.36 4.34 9.42
CA SER A 166 -10.35 5.41 9.55
C SER A 166 -10.95 6.78 9.23
N SER A 167 -11.79 6.91 8.19
CA SER A 167 -12.43 8.19 7.86
C SER A 167 -13.37 8.66 8.97
N THR A 168 -14.05 7.73 9.64
CA THR A 168 -14.93 8.04 10.78
C THR A 168 -14.12 8.49 11.99
N MET A 169 -13.05 7.75 12.33
CA MET A 169 -12.17 8.05 13.48
C MET A 169 -11.42 9.38 13.32
N PHE A 170 -10.94 9.68 12.11
CA PHE A 170 -10.20 10.91 11.83
C PHE A 170 -11.08 12.10 11.45
N GLY A 171 -12.40 11.90 11.31
CA GLY A 171 -13.35 12.97 10.97
C GLY A 171 -13.25 13.44 9.51
N GLY A 172 -12.88 12.55 8.58
CA GLY A 172 -12.75 12.82 7.15
C GLY A 172 -11.41 12.37 6.56
N LEU A 173 -11.35 12.33 5.22
CA LEU A 173 -10.13 11.95 4.48
C LEU A 173 -9.00 12.99 4.59
N PHE A 174 -9.37 14.27 4.74
CA PHE A 174 -8.44 15.41 4.71
C PHE A 174 -8.39 16.19 6.02
N THR A 175 -8.96 15.62 7.09
CA THR A 175 -8.98 16.25 8.41
C THR A 175 -7.77 15.78 9.21
N THR A 176 -7.04 16.73 9.79
CA THR A 176 -6.00 16.43 10.79
C THR A 176 -6.59 16.60 12.19
N ARG A 177 -6.30 15.65 13.07
CA ARG A 177 -6.66 15.68 14.49
C ARG A 177 -5.40 15.55 15.33
N GLU A 178 -5.46 16.09 16.55
CA GLU A 178 -4.41 15.85 17.54
C GLU A 178 -4.30 14.37 17.86
N PHE A 179 -3.08 13.95 18.19
CA PHE A 179 -2.79 12.58 18.54
C PHE A 179 -3.58 12.16 19.79
N SER A 180 -4.39 11.11 19.65
CA SER A 180 -5.32 10.62 20.67
C SER A 180 -5.24 9.10 20.80
N TYR A 181 -5.84 8.55 21.86
CA TYR A 181 -6.02 7.11 22.03
C TYR A 181 -6.77 6.48 20.84
N ASN A 182 -7.72 7.20 20.21
CA ASN A 182 -8.42 6.77 18.99
C ASN A 182 -7.45 6.50 17.84
N SER A 183 -6.43 7.36 17.69
CA SER A 183 -5.41 7.23 16.65
C SER A 183 -4.59 5.95 16.85
N ILE A 184 -4.16 5.68 18.10
CA ILE A 184 -3.39 4.48 18.43
C ILE A 184 -4.18 3.22 18.09
N ILE A 185 -5.44 3.15 18.54
CA ILE A 185 -6.31 1.98 18.31
C ILE A 185 -6.52 1.75 16.81
N THR A 186 -6.76 2.81 16.04
CA THR A 186 -6.96 2.73 14.58
C THR A 186 -5.68 2.27 13.87
N ILE A 187 -4.52 2.79 14.24
CA ILE A 187 -3.22 2.38 13.68
C ILE A 187 -2.94 0.90 13.97
N ILE A 188 -3.18 0.46 15.21
CA ILE A 188 -3.02 -0.95 15.60
C ILE A 188 -3.96 -1.85 14.79
N TYR A 189 -5.21 -1.42 14.57
CA TYR A 189 -6.17 -2.16 13.75
C TYR A 189 -5.69 -2.30 12.29
N ILE A 190 -5.22 -1.22 11.66
CA ILE A 190 -4.70 -1.27 10.28
C ILE A 190 -3.47 -2.16 10.20
N LEU A 191 -2.56 -2.04 11.18
CA LEU A 191 -1.36 -2.87 11.27
C LEU A 191 -1.72 -4.35 11.45
N PHE A 192 -2.71 -4.65 12.27
CA PHE A 192 -3.20 -6.01 12.45
C PHE A 192 -3.73 -6.58 11.12
N ALA A 193 -4.57 -5.83 10.42
CA ALA A 193 -5.09 -6.24 9.12
C ALA A 193 -3.95 -6.48 8.10
N PHE A 194 -2.97 -5.57 8.04
CA PHE A 194 -1.78 -5.72 7.21
C PHE A 194 -1.03 -7.04 7.50
N VAL A 195 -0.80 -7.34 8.78
CA VAL A 195 -0.12 -8.57 9.20
C VAL A 195 -0.92 -9.80 8.79
N ILE A 196 -2.24 -9.81 9.00
CA ILE A 196 -3.10 -10.94 8.62
C ILE A 196 -3.01 -11.22 7.11
N TYR A 197 -3.20 -10.21 6.25
CA TYR A 197 -3.16 -10.42 4.80
C TYR A 197 -1.76 -10.71 4.26
N THR A 198 -0.71 -10.37 5.02
CA THR A 198 0.65 -10.83 4.74
C THR A 198 0.85 -12.30 5.12
N LEU A 199 0.29 -12.72 6.26
CA LEU A 199 0.38 -14.11 6.74
C LEU A 199 -0.48 -15.07 5.92
N ILE A 200 -1.61 -14.65 5.37
CA ILE A 200 -2.53 -15.50 4.58
C ILE A 200 -1.79 -16.28 3.48
N PRO A 201 -1.04 -15.64 2.57
CA PRO A 201 -0.27 -16.35 1.53
C PRO A 201 0.89 -17.16 2.09
N ILE A 202 1.60 -16.63 3.09
CA ILE A 202 2.82 -17.25 3.64
C ILE A 202 2.46 -18.53 4.40
N ALA A 203 1.56 -18.43 5.37
CA ALA A 203 1.16 -19.53 6.22
C ALA A 203 0.39 -20.61 5.44
N GLY A 204 -0.46 -20.21 4.48
CA GLY A 204 -1.13 -21.15 3.58
C GLY A 204 -0.15 -21.95 2.72
N THR A 205 0.85 -21.29 2.15
CA THR A 205 1.88 -21.93 1.31
C THR A 205 2.80 -22.83 2.14
N PHE A 206 3.21 -22.35 3.33
CA PHE A 206 4.07 -23.11 4.25
C PHE A 206 3.39 -24.38 4.76
N LYS A 207 2.15 -24.30 5.24
CA LYS A 207 1.42 -25.45 5.80
C LYS A 207 1.08 -26.50 4.74
N GLN A 208 0.68 -26.06 3.54
CA GLN A 208 0.28 -26.98 2.47
C GLN A 208 1.46 -27.48 1.63
N LYS A 209 2.70 -27.00 1.91
CA LYS A 209 3.91 -27.33 1.14
C LYS A 209 3.76 -27.11 -0.37
N LEU A 210 2.94 -26.11 -0.74
CA LEU A 210 2.71 -25.70 -2.12
C LEU A 210 3.75 -24.66 -2.53
N SER A 211 3.85 -24.38 -3.83
CA SER A 211 4.57 -23.19 -4.30
C SER A 211 3.71 -21.93 -4.23
N PHE A 212 4.36 -20.76 -4.21
CA PHE A 212 3.64 -19.49 -4.35
C PHE A 212 3.04 -19.37 -5.75
N LYS A 213 1.74 -19.13 -5.82
CA LYS A 213 1.04 -18.83 -7.07
C LYS A 213 1.20 -17.35 -7.39
N ALA A 214 1.07 -16.98 -8.67
CA ALA A 214 1.08 -15.58 -9.08
C ALA A 214 0.03 -14.74 -8.32
N SER A 215 -1.14 -15.33 -8.05
CA SER A 215 -2.21 -14.73 -7.26
C SER A 215 -1.83 -14.45 -5.80
N ASP A 216 -0.96 -15.27 -5.20
CA ASP A 216 -0.45 -15.03 -3.84
C ASP A 216 0.49 -13.81 -3.81
N ILE A 217 1.34 -13.71 -4.84
CA ILE A 217 2.26 -12.59 -5.01
C ILE A 217 1.47 -11.29 -5.25
N VAL A 218 0.44 -11.33 -6.10
CA VAL A 218 -0.42 -10.17 -6.36
C VAL A 218 -1.14 -9.74 -5.08
N LEU A 219 -1.69 -10.69 -4.29
CA LEU A 219 -2.34 -10.36 -3.02
C LEU A 219 -1.37 -9.72 -2.03
N LEU A 220 -0.15 -10.26 -1.90
CA LEU A 220 0.91 -9.67 -1.06
C LEU A 220 1.23 -8.25 -1.51
N SER A 221 1.52 -8.04 -2.80
CA SER A 221 1.86 -6.72 -3.34
C SER A 221 0.75 -5.70 -3.15
N LEU A 222 -0.51 -6.08 -3.40
CA LEU A 222 -1.67 -5.22 -3.15
C LEU A 222 -1.81 -4.89 -1.67
N ASN A 223 -1.63 -5.88 -0.78
CA ASN A 223 -1.69 -5.65 0.65
C ASN A 223 -0.61 -4.69 1.12
N THR A 224 0.63 -4.83 0.65
CA THR A 224 1.73 -3.90 0.94
C THR A 224 1.39 -2.48 0.51
N PHE A 225 0.97 -2.34 -0.75
CA PHE A 225 0.68 -1.04 -1.35
C PHE A 225 -0.46 -0.34 -0.62
N VAL A 226 -1.61 -1.02 -0.47
CA VAL A 226 -2.79 -0.42 0.18
C VAL A 226 -2.56 -0.16 1.66
N SER A 227 -1.98 -1.12 2.39
CA SER A 227 -1.76 -0.96 3.84
C SER A 227 -0.71 0.11 4.15
N SER A 228 0.33 0.25 3.33
CA SER A 228 1.29 1.34 3.49
C SER A 228 0.60 2.70 3.29
N LEU A 229 -0.21 2.86 2.24
CA LEU A 229 -0.99 4.08 2.03
C LEU A 229 -1.92 4.40 3.21
N LEU A 230 -2.65 3.41 3.72
CA LEU A 230 -3.55 3.58 4.88
C LEU A 230 -2.79 3.97 6.14
N LEU A 231 -1.63 3.36 6.41
CA LEU A 231 -0.81 3.68 7.58
C LEU A 231 -0.18 5.07 7.47
N TYR A 232 0.35 5.46 6.30
CA TYR A 232 0.85 6.83 6.10
C TYR A 232 -0.28 7.84 6.26
N TRP A 233 -1.46 7.57 5.69
CA TRP A 233 -2.63 8.41 5.88
C TRP A 233 -3.00 8.55 7.36
N ALA A 234 -3.04 7.45 8.12
CA ALA A 234 -3.33 7.48 9.55
C ALA A 234 -2.29 8.28 10.35
N PHE A 235 -1.00 8.21 9.98
CA PHE A 235 0.06 9.00 10.60
C PHE A 235 -0.14 10.50 10.33
N TYR A 236 -0.37 10.89 9.08
CA TYR A 236 -0.63 12.30 8.75
C TYR A 236 -1.92 12.83 9.39
N ALA A 237 -2.99 12.03 9.39
CA ALA A 237 -4.27 12.40 10.00
C ALA A 237 -4.18 12.56 11.53
N SER A 238 -3.23 11.86 12.18
CA SER A 238 -3.02 11.90 13.63
C SER A 238 -1.88 12.83 14.08
N ASN A 239 -1.42 13.73 13.20
CA ASN A 239 -0.29 14.63 13.46
C ASN A 239 1.03 13.92 13.83
N LEU A 240 1.26 12.72 13.28
CA LEU A 240 2.48 11.92 13.44
C LEU A 240 3.40 11.99 12.20
N GLY A 241 3.30 13.09 11.42
CA GLY A 241 4.10 13.27 10.20
C GLY A 241 5.61 13.14 10.44
N ASP A 242 6.07 13.58 11.60
CA ASP A 242 7.48 13.56 12.01
C ASP A 242 8.03 12.14 12.23
N PHE A 243 7.18 11.11 12.33
CA PHE A 243 7.58 9.72 12.56
C PHE A 243 7.40 8.83 11.32
N THR A 244 7.15 9.42 10.15
CA THR A 244 6.90 8.67 8.92
C THR A 244 8.11 7.87 8.42
N GLY A 245 9.34 8.30 8.72
CA GLY A 245 10.54 7.50 8.46
C GLY A 245 10.66 6.27 9.36
N VAL A 246 10.17 6.35 10.61
CA VAL A 246 10.08 5.18 11.51
C VAL A 246 9.11 4.15 10.96
N LEU A 247 7.99 4.60 10.37
CA LEU A 247 7.05 3.71 9.69
C LEU A 247 7.69 3.01 8.47
N ALA A 248 8.45 3.74 7.64
CA ALA A 248 9.22 3.17 6.54
C ALA A 248 10.23 2.11 7.04
N LEU A 249 10.95 2.43 8.10
CA LEU A 249 11.90 1.53 8.74
C LEU A 249 11.22 0.26 9.28
N ALA A 250 10.04 0.38 9.89
CA ALA A 250 9.26 -0.76 10.34
C ALA A 250 8.87 -1.69 9.19
N PHE A 251 8.39 -1.14 8.06
CA PHE A 251 8.12 -1.92 6.86
C PHE A 251 9.38 -2.62 6.33
N SER A 252 10.51 -1.91 6.30
CA SER A 252 11.78 -2.48 5.86
C SER A 252 12.17 -3.70 6.70
N ILE A 253 12.15 -3.57 8.03
CA ILE A 253 12.48 -4.67 8.96
C ILE A 253 11.55 -5.86 8.76
N ILE A 254 10.24 -5.61 8.62
CA ILE A 254 9.26 -6.68 8.38
C ILE A 254 9.59 -7.42 7.07
N TYR A 255 9.81 -6.71 5.97
CA TYR A 255 10.08 -7.36 4.68
C TYR A 255 11.43 -8.06 4.62
N LEU A 256 12.49 -7.48 5.19
CA LEU A 256 13.80 -8.13 5.27
C LEU A 256 13.76 -9.39 6.15
N SER A 257 13.03 -9.35 7.27
CA SER A 257 12.85 -10.51 8.15
C SER A 257 12.02 -11.61 7.48
N LEU A 258 10.96 -11.25 6.74
CA LEU A 258 10.18 -12.18 5.92
C LEU A 258 11.04 -12.79 4.79
N GLY A 259 11.85 -11.98 4.10
CA GLY A 259 12.78 -12.46 3.08
C GLY A 259 13.71 -13.54 3.63
N ARG A 260 14.32 -13.28 4.80
CA ARG A 260 15.19 -14.23 5.50
C ARG A 260 14.45 -15.47 5.99
N PHE A 261 13.21 -15.33 6.44
CA PHE A 261 12.36 -16.46 6.86
C PHE A 261 12.05 -17.39 5.68
N ILE A 262 11.61 -16.84 4.54
CA ILE A 262 11.31 -17.63 3.33
C ILE A 262 12.58 -18.26 2.76
N GLU A 263 13.70 -17.54 2.75
CA GLU A 263 14.98 -18.10 2.28
C GLU A 263 15.39 -19.34 3.09
N ARG A 264 15.29 -19.26 4.42
CA ARG A 264 15.66 -20.36 5.33
C ARG A 264 14.68 -21.54 5.25
N ASN A 265 13.39 -21.27 5.20
CA ASN A 265 12.36 -22.30 5.37
C ASN A 265 11.77 -22.80 4.05
N MET A 266 11.94 -22.06 2.96
CA MET A 266 11.30 -22.29 1.65
C MET A 266 12.28 -21.98 0.51
N ALA A 267 13.50 -22.51 0.57
CA ALA A 267 14.60 -22.22 -0.36
C ALA A 267 14.30 -22.40 -1.86
N LYS A 268 13.23 -23.13 -2.22
CA LYS A 268 12.74 -23.28 -3.60
C LYS A 268 12.11 -21.98 -4.15
N GLU A 269 11.63 -21.09 -3.29
CA GLU A 269 10.85 -19.90 -3.62
C GLU A 269 11.71 -18.66 -3.83
N LYS A 270 12.79 -18.79 -4.62
CA LYS A 270 13.76 -17.71 -4.86
C LYS A 270 13.11 -16.42 -5.36
N LYS A 271 12.06 -16.51 -6.19
CA LYS A 271 11.33 -15.35 -6.71
C LYS A 271 10.71 -14.52 -5.58
N VAL A 272 10.06 -15.17 -4.61
CA VAL A 272 9.38 -14.49 -3.49
C VAL A 272 10.39 -13.94 -2.49
N THR A 273 11.45 -14.69 -2.21
CA THR A 273 12.59 -14.18 -1.42
C THR A 273 13.16 -12.90 -2.02
N THR A 274 13.43 -12.88 -3.33
CA THR A 274 13.93 -11.68 -4.02
C THR A 274 12.92 -10.54 -3.95
N LEU A 275 11.62 -10.81 -4.11
CA LEU A 275 10.59 -9.79 -3.98
C LEU A 275 10.58 -9.16 -2.58
N PHE A 276 10.66 -9.95 -1.51
CA PHE A 276 10.69 -9.43 -0.13
C PHE A 276 11.97 -8.64 0.18
N TYR A 277 13.13 -9.09 -0.30
CA TYR A 277 14.34 -8.29 -0.15
C TYR A 277 14.26 -6.99 -0.95
N LEU A 278 13.72 -7.02 -2.17
CA LEU A 278 13.52 -5.83 -2.98
C LEU A 278 12.55 -4.85 -2.29
N THR A 279 11.40 -5.31 -1.80
CA THR A 279 10.45 -4.44 -1.09
C THR A 279 11.05 -3.89 0.20
N GLY A 280 11.77 -4.71 0.97
CA GLY A 280 12.47 -4.25 2.17
C GLY A 280 13.49 -3.15 1.87
N LEU A 281 14.30 -3.32 0.82
CA LEU A 281 15.26 -2.31 0.34
C LEU A 281 14.55 -1.05 -0.17
N THR A 282 13.43 -1.17 -0.91
CA THR A 282 12.69 0.03 -1.33
C THR A 282 12.21 0.85 -0.14
N PHE A 283 11.79 0.20 0.95
CA PHE A 283 11.43 0.93 2.16
C PHE A 283 12.64 1.55 2.86
N VAL A 284 13.84 0.93 2.82
CA VAL A 284 15.09 1.57 3.30
C VAL A 284 15.35 2.88 2.56
N VAL A 285 15.32 2.83 1.23
CA VAL A 285 15.53 3.97 0.34
C VAL A 285 14.51 5.09 0.61
N LEU A 286 13.30 4.72 1.05
CA LEU A 286 12.22 5.64 1.38
C LEU A 286 12.29 6.24 2.79
N ILE A 287 13.18 5.77 3.68
CA ILE A 287 13.28 6.31 5.05
C ILE A 287 13.62 7.81 5.03
N ILE A 288 14.66 8.19 4.29
CA ILE A 288 15.16 9.57 4.22
C ILE A 288 14.08 10.54 3.68
N PRO A 289 13.48 10.30 2.48
CA PRO A 289 12.50 11.23 1.93
C PRO A 289 11.23 11.35 2.78
N PHE A 290 10.81 10.27 3.45
CA PHE A 290 9.65 10.34 4.32
C PHE A 290 9.96 11.05 5.64
N GLN A 291 11.12 10.81 6.26
CA GLN A 291 11.49 11.44 7.53
C GLN A 291 11.76 12.94 7.41
N PHE A 292 12.49 13.36 6.38
CA PHE A 292 12.96 14.75 6.23
C PHE A 292 12.09 15.57 5.27
N GLY A 293 11.04 14.97 4.73
CA GLY A 293 10.06 15.62 3.85
C GLY A 293 10.48 15.74 2.39
N LYS A 294 9.56 16.30 1.59
CA LYS A 294 9.67 16.37 0.11
C LYS A 294 10.93 17.09 -0.38
N VAL A 295 11.45 18.02 0.41
CA VAL A 295 12.66 18.79 0.07
C VAL A 295 13.88 17.88 -0.07
N TRP A 296 13.96 16.82 0.73
CA TRP A 296 15.10 15.89 0.75
C TRP A 296 14.93 14.69 -0.17
N LEU A 297 13.87 14.66 -0.97
CA LEU A 297 13.51 13.50 -1.77
C LEU A 297 14.57 13.17 -2.83
N SER A 298 15.04 14.20 -3.56
CA SER A 298 16.15 14.06 -4.51
C SER A 298 17.48 13.78 -3.81
N LEU A 299 17.80 14.49 -2.73
CA LEU A 299 19.07 14.33 -2.00
C LEU A 299 19.25 12.98 -1.31
N GLY A 300 18.17 12.42 -0.75
CA GLY A 300 18.23 11.13 -0.05
C GLY A 300 18.61 9.99 -0.98
N TRP A 301 18.06 9.98 -2.19
CA TRP A 301 18.35 8.97 -3.20
C TRP A 301 19.66 9.20 -3.93
N LEU A 302 20.14 10.45 -3.98
CA LEU A 302 21.42 10.80 -4.57
C LEU A 302 22.56 10.03 -3.89
N ILE A 303 22.66 10.12 -2.56
CA ILE A 303 23.76 9.52 -1.79
C ILE A 303 23.78 7.99 -1.98
N GLU A 304 22.62 7.36 -1.84
CA GLU A 304 22.49 5.90 -1.97
C GLU A 304 22.74 5.44 -3.41
N GLY A 305 22.21 6.15 -4.40
CA GLY A 305 22.40 5.87 -5.82
C GLY A 305 23.87 5.93 -6.24
N ILE A 306 24.58 7.01 -5.84
CA ILE A 306 26.01 7.16 -6.12
C ILE A 306 26.81 6.08 -5.40
N ALA A 307 26.56 5.85 -4.11
CA ALA A 307 27.30 4.85 -3.33
C ALA A 307 27.17 3.45 -3.95
N LEU A 308 25.95 3.01 -4.27
CA LEU A 308 25.69 1.71 -4.90
C LEU A 308 26.29 1.62 -6.30
N LEU A 309 26.18 2.69 -7.09
CA LEU A 309 26.71 2.72 -8.46
C LEU A 309 28.24 2.69 -8.46
N SER A 310 28.89 3.55 -7.68
CA SER A 310 30.34 3.60 -7.52
C SER A 310 30.88 2.28 -6.97
N TYR A 311 30.24 1.71 -5.95
CA TYR A 311 30.62 0.40 -5.42
C TYR A 311 30.46 -0.72 -6.46
N GLY A 312 29.34 -0.71 -7.20
CA GLY A 312 29.07 -1.67 -8.28
C GLY A 312 30.06 -1.58 -9.45
N ILE A 313 30.54 -0.38 -9.78
CA ILE A 313 31.59 -0.15 -10.79
C ILE A 313 32.94 -0.65 -10.26
N CYS A 314 33.32 -0.29 -9.03
CA CYS A 314 34.60 -0.68 -8.43
C CYS A 314 34.73 -2.20 -8.26
N LYS A 315 33.65 -2.89 -7.85
CA LYS A 315 33.63 -4.34 -7.61
C LYS A 315 33.15 -5.17 -8.81
N GLU A 316 32.85 -4.53 -9.95
CA GLU A 316 32.36 -5.16 -11.18
C GLU A 316 31.10 -6.04 -10.99
N MET A 317 30.30 -5.74 -9.97
CA MET A 317 29.08 -6.48 -9.66
C MET A 317 27.90 -5.93 -10.47
N LYS A 318 27.47 -6.68 -11.50
CA LYS A 318 26.39 -6.29 -12.40
C LYS A 318 25.08 -5.92 -11.67
N GLY A 319 24.77 -6.60 -10.55
CA GLY A 319 23.57 -6.32 -9.75
C GLY A 319 23.60 -4.94 -9.10
N PHE A 320 24.69 -4.62 -8.39
CA PHE A 320 24.89 -3.32 -7.75
C PHE A 320 24.97 -2.17 -8.76
N LYS A 321 25.63 -2.39 -9.91
CA LYS A 321 25.65 -1.41 -11.01
C LYS A 321 24.23 -1.10 -11.50
N LYS A 322 23.39 -2.11 -11.75
CA LYS A 322 22.00 -1.90 -12.20
C LYS A 322 21.15 -1.19 -11.15
N ALA A 323 21.26 -1.58 -9.88
CA ALA A 323 20.52 -0.95 -8.78
C ALA A 323 20.92 0.52 -8.60
N GLY A 324 22.23 0.81 -8.60
CA GLY A 324 22.76 2.16 -8.50
C GLY A 324 22.35 3.05 -9.66
N VAL A 325 22.36 2.54 -10.90
CA VAL A 325 21.82 3.28 -12.07
C VAL A 325 20.33 3.57 -11.90
N ALA A 326 19.53 2.57 -11.49
CA ALA A 326 18.10 2.75 -11.30
C ALA A 326 17.79 3.84 -10.26
N ILE A 327 18.44 3.80 -9.09
CA ILE A 327 18.25 4.79 -8.02
C ILE A 327 18.73 6.18 -8.46
N SER A 328 19.88 6.26 -9.15
CA SER A 328 20.41 7.54 -9.65
C SER A 328 19.50 8.17 -10.72
N LEU A 329 18.91 7.36 -11.62
CA LEU A 329 17.92 7.84 -12.60
C LEU A 329 16.65 8.32 -11.92
N LEU A 330 16.20 7.61 -10.87
CA LEU A 330 15.01 7.96 -10.11
C LEU A 330 15.23 9.28 -9.32
N CYS A 331 16.43 9.48 -8.77
CA CYS A 331 16.90 10.74 -8.20
C CYS A 331 16.90 11.89 -9.24
N LEU A 332 17.45 11.65 -10.44
CA LEU A 332 17.47 12.66 -11.49
C LEU A 332 16.06 13.03 -11.96
N TRP A 333 15.20 12.03 -12.16
CA TRP A 333 13.81 12.25 -12.56
C TRP A 333 13.05 13.07 -11.52
N THR A 334 13.22 12.76 -10.23
CA THR A 334 12.57 13.52 -9.17
C THR A 334 13.09 14.93 -9.04
N PHE A 335 14.40 15.16 -9.19
CA PHE A 335 14.94 16.51 -9.24
C PHE A 335 14.35 17.33 -10.40
N ILE A 336 14.31 16.75 -11.61
CA ILE A 336 13.74 17.45 -12.78
C ILE A 336 12.26 17.74 -12.58
N CYS A 337 11.47 16.75 -12.19
CA CYS A 337 10.02 16.92 -12.04
C CYS A 337 9.64 17.81 -10.85
N PHE A 338 10.23 17.60 -9.67
CA PHE A 338 9.80 18.30 -8.45
C PHE A 338 10.58 19.59 -8.20
N ASP A 339 11.92 19.56 -8.29
CA ASP A 339 12.77 20.68 -7.93
C ASP A 339 12.94 21.70 -9.08
N VAL A 340 12.94 21.25 -10.35
CA VAL A 340 13.11 22.14 -11.52
C VAL A 340 11.76 22.62 -12.07
N LEU A 341 10.81 21.71 -12.31
CA LEU A 341 9.56 22.02 -13.02
C LEU A 341 8.41 22.51 -12.12
N LEU A 342 8.25 21.94 -10.92
CA LEU A 342 7.08 22.21 -10.06
C LEU A 342 7.34 23.26 -8.99
N TYR A 343 8.46 23.19 -8.26
CA TYR A 343 8.70 24.07 -7.12
C TYR A 343 10.20 24.32 -6.88
N ARG A 344 10.63 25.58 -7.04
CA ARG A 344 12.00 26.01 -6.75
C ARG A 344 12.09 26.55 -5.32
N ASP A 345 12.49 25.68 -4.40
CA ASP A 345 12.72 26.03 -2.99
C ASP A 345 14.04 26.79 -2.82
N SER A 346 14.20 27.47 -1.67
CA SER A 346 15.42 28.15 -1.21
C SER A 346 16.68 27.26 -1.27
N LEU A 347 16.52 25.95 -1.07
CA LEU A 347 17.61 24.97 -1.12
C LEU A 347 17.94 24.46 -2.53
N PHE A 348 17.31 24.98 -3.58
CA PHE A 348 17.49 24.50 -4.96
C PHE A 348 18.96 24.50 -5.40
N THR A 349 19.70 25.57 -5.13
CA THR A 349 21.12 25.70 -5.51
C THR A 349 21.97 24.59 -4.88
N LEU A 350 21.71 24.25 -3.61
CA LEU A 350 22.40 23.17 -2.91
C LEU A 350 22.05 21.80 -3.50
N LYS A 351 20.77 21.57 -3.84
CA LYS A 351 20.35 20.31 -4.50
C LYS A 351 20.99 20.15 -5.86
N TYR A 352 21.00 21.22 -6.66
CA TYR A 352 21.60 21.19 -7.98
C TYR A 352 23.12 20.98 -7.89
N PHE A 353 23.78 21.64 -6.94
CA PHE A 353 25.18 21.40 -6.63
C PHE A 353 25.44 19.93 -6.28
N ALA A 354 24.67 19.35 -5.35
CA ALA A 354 24.84 17.97 -4.94
C ALA A 354 24.70 16.98 -6.12
N ILE A 355 23.73 17.22 -7.02
CA ILE A 355 23.53 16.37 -8.21
C ILE A 355 24.71 16.45 -9.18
N THR A 356 25.23 17.66 -9.42
CA THR A 356 26.40 17.85 -10.29
C THR A 356 27.66 17.21 -9.69
N LEU A 357 27.86 17.36 -8.38
CA LEU A 357 28.94 16.71 -7.65
C LEU A 357 28.82 15.19 -7.74
N GLY A 358 27.60 14.67 -7.60
CA GLY A 358 27.30 13.25 -7.75
C GLY A 358 27.62 12.69 -9.13
N SER A 359 27.24 13.40 -10.21
CA SER A 359 27.55 12.99 -11.57
C SER A 359 29.06 13.01 -11.85
N ILE A 360 29.81 13.94 -11.25
CA ILE A 360 31.28 13.99 -11.29
C ILE A 360 31.90 12.80 -10.55
N ILE A 361 31.41 12.46 -9.35
CA ILE A 361 31.92 11.30 -8.58
C ILE A 361 31.76 10.02 -9.40
N VAL A 362 30.58 9.80 -9.98
CA VAL A 362 30.33 8.62 -10.82
C VAL A 362 31.25 8.60 -12.04
N LEU A 363 31.44 9.74 -12.72
CA LEU A 363 32.42 9.84 -13.81
C LEU A 363 33.85 9.51 -13.37
N GLY A 364 34.28 10.04 -12.22
CA GLY A 364 35.59 9.74 -11.64
C GLY A 364 35.79 8.25 -11.41
N THR A 365 34.76 7.56 -10.91
CA THR A 365 34.82 6.10 -10.73
C THR A 365 34.88 5.32 -12.05
N LEU A 366 34.20 5.79 -13.11
CA LEU A 366 34.29 5.19 -14.45
C LEU A 366 35.67 5.39 -15.09
N ILE A 367 36.27 6.58 -14.91
CA ILE A 367 37.64 6.90 -15.35
C ILE A 367 38.65 6.00 -14.63
N TYR A 368 38.55 5.91 -13.30
CA TYR A 368 39.44 5.09 -12.48
C TYR A 368 39.46 3.62 -12.93
N LYS A 369 38.30 3.07 -13.27
CA LYS A 369 38.17 1.68 -13.75
C LYS A 369 38.43 1.50 -15.25
N LYS A 370 38.83 2.56 -15.98
CA LYS A 370 39.04 2.57 -17.44
C LYS A 370 37.83 2.06 -18.23
N ASN A 371 36.62 2.26 -17.71
CA ASN A 371 35.39 1.69 -18.28
C ASN A 371 34.67 2.63 -19.26
N LEU A 372 35.43 3.51 -19.92
CA LEU A 372 34.97 4.55 -20.84
C LEU A 372 34.81 4.09 -22.30
N ALA A 373 35.17 2.85 -22.62
CA ALA A 373 35.08 2.33 -23.97
C ALA A 373 33.62 2.11 -24.41
N ASP A 374 32.73 1.83 -23.46
CA ASP A 374 31.30 1.55 -23.68
C ASP A 374 30.54 2.82 -24.09
N ASP A 375 29.62 2.70 -25.04
CA ASP A 375 28.88 3.84 -25.61
C ASP A 375 27.99 4.54 -24.55
N ALA A 376 27.45 3.76 -23.61
CA ALA A 376 26.71 4.29 -22.46
C ALA A 376 27.59 5.15 -21.55
N SER A 377 28.86 4.76 -21.33
CA SER A 377 29.82 5.52 -20.52
C SER A 377 30.22 6.83 -21.21
N LYS A 378 30.36 6.84 -22.55
CA LYS A 378 30.63 8.05 -23.33
C LYS A 378 29.45 9.02 -23.28
N LEU A 379 28.23 8.53 -23.45
CA LEU A 379 27.01 9.34 -23.35
C LEU A 379 26.90 9.96 -21.96
N PHE A 380 27.22 9.21 -20.90
CA PHE A 380 27.25 9.72 -19.53
C PHE A 380 28.36 10.78 -19.31
N LYS A 381 29.55 10.63 -19.93
CA LYS A 381 30.61 11.68 -19.94
C LYS A 381 30.02 13.00 -20.45
N TYR A 382 29.47 13.00 -21.66
CA TYR A 382 28.91 14.22 -22.26
C TYR A 382 27.73 14.78 -21.46
N ALA A 383 26.82 13.93 -20.98
CA ALA A 383 25.68 14.38 -20.19
C ALA A 383 26.11 15.07 -18.89
N SER A 384 27.11 14.53 -18.20
CA SER A 384 27.63 15.13 -16.96
C SER A 384 28.43 16.42 -17.22
N SER A 385 29.16 16.51 -18.34
CA SER A 385 29.82 17.76 -18.78
C SER A 385 28.81 18.87 -19.08
N ILE A 386 27.74 18.54 -19.81
CA ILE A 386 26.65 19.47 -20.10
C ILE A 386 25.96 19.90 -18.80
N ASN A 387 25.71 18.95 -17.89
CA ASN A 387 25.12 19.24 -16.58
C ASN A 387 25.99 20.23 -15.77
N LEU A 388 27.31 20.01 -15.73
CA LEU A 388 28.25 20.90 -15.07
C LEU A 388 28.23 22.29 -15.70
N LEU A 389 28.21 22.39 -17.03
CA LEU A 389 28.14 23.65 -17.74
C LEU A 389 26.87 24.42 -17.36
N ILE A 390 25.70 23.79 -17.47
CA ILE A 390 24.41 24.41 -17.14
C ILE A 390 24.38 24.87 -15.69
N PHE A 391 24.92 24.07 -14.76
CA PHE A 391 25.02 24.44 -13.35
C PHE A 391 25.92 25.66 -13.12
N LEU A 392 27.09 25.72 -13.74
CA LEU A 392 28.00 26.87 -13.62
C LEU A 392 27.36 28.14 -14.17
N LEU A 393 26.70 28.07 -15.32
CA LEU A 393 25.96 29.19 -15.89
C LEU A 393 24.81 29.65 -14.98
N TYR A 394 24.11 28.70 -14.34
CA TYR A 394 23.08 28.99 -13.35
C TYR A 394 23.66 29.73 -12.13
N VAL A 395 24.74 29.24 -11.52
CA VAL A 395 25.39 29.87 -10.36
C VAL A 395 25.86 31.28 -10.69
N ILE A 396 26.49 31.47 -11.87
CA ILE A 396 26.95 32.80 -12.30
C ILE A 396 25.76 33.77 -12.43
N ASN A 397 24.65 33.34 -13.03
CA ASN A 397 23.54 34.23 -13.27
C ASN A 397 22.66 34.48 -12.03
N ASN A 398 22.46 33.48 -11.17
CA ASN A 398 21.48 33.55 -10.09
C ASN A 398 22.09 33.81 -8.71
N GLU A 399 23.32 33.37 -8.44
CA GLU A 399 23.97 33.55 -7.13
C GLU A 399 25.03 34.67 -7.20
N LEU A 400 25.87 34.65 -8.23
CA LEU A 400 26.96 35.61 -8.37
C LEU A 400 26.47 37.00 -8.80
N ARG A 401 25.45 37.10 -9.66
CA ARG A 401 24.87 38.39 -10.11
C ARG A 401 24.35 39.26 -8.95
N PRO A 402 23.47 38.79 -8.05
CA PRO A 402 23.00 39.61 -6.93
C PRO A 402 24.13 39.94 -5.95
N PHE A 403 25.07 39.01 -5.72
CA PHE A 403 26.25 39.28 -4.92
C PHE A 403 27.08 40.42 -5.50
N LEU A 404 27.42 40.35 -6.79
CA LEU A 404 28.20 41.38 -7.48
C LEU A 404 27.44 42.71 -7.60
N TYR A 405 26.11 42.69 -7.77
CA TYR A 405 25.29 43.90 -7.78
C TYR A 405 25.52 44.74 -6.52
N GLY A 406 25.51 44.12 -5.33
CA GLY A 406 25.71 44.84 -4.07
C GLY A 406 27.11 45.44 -3.87
N PHE A 407 28.13 44.98 -4.62
CA PHE A 407 29.49 45.56 -4.57
C PHE A 407 29.73 46.61 -5.66
N ILE A 408 29.00 46.51 -6.78
CA ILE A 408 29.31 47.25 -8.01
C ILE A 408 28.40 48.47 -8.19
N GLU A 409 27.30 48.58 -7.43
CA GLU A 409 26.28 49.63 -7.54
C GLU A 409 26.86 51.07 -7.62
N ASP A 410 27.97 51.35 -6.92
CA ASP A 410 28.62 52.67 -6.87
C ASP A 410 29.85 52.85 -7.78
N THR A 411 30.28 51.81 -8.51
CA THR A 411 31.58 51.80 -9.21
C THR A 411 31.51 52.07 -10.71
N GLY A 412 30.32 52.25 -11.28
CA GLY A 412 30.11 52.59 -12.70
C GLY A 412 30.39 51.46 -13.70
N PHE A 413 30.74 50.26 -13.25
CA PHE A 413 30.95 49.10 -14.12
C PHE A 413 29.63 48.48 -14.58
N ASN A 414 29.59 48.01 -15.84
CA ASN A 414 28.41 47.33 -16.39
C ASN A 414 28.35 45.87 -15.92
N LEU A 415 27.53 45.60 -14.90
CA LEU A 415 27.30 44.27 -14.33
C LEU A 415 26.93 43.22 -15.39
N ASN A 416 26.10 43.57 -16.37
CA ASN A 416 25.68 42.63 -17.41
C ASN A 416 26.87 42.17 -18.27
N TYR A 417 27.81 43.07 -18.57
CA TYR A 417 29.01 42.73 -19.34
C TYR A 417 29.90 41.74 -18.59
N MET A 418 30.13 41.97 -17.28
CA MET A 418 30.95 41.07 -16.44
C MET A 418 30.33 39.68 -16.32
N ILE A 419 29.01 39.59 -16.09
CA ILE A 419 28.29 38.31 -15.99
C ILE A 419 28.37 37.53 -17.30
N VAL A 420 28.12 38.20 -18.45
CA VAL A 420 28.20 37.54 -19.76
C VAL A 420 29.64 37.09 -20.08
N SER A 421 30.64 37.91 -19.75
CA SER A 421 32.06 37.53 -19.92
C SER A 421 32.41 36.28 -19.08
N ALA A 422 31.99 36.24 -17.81
CA ALA A 422 32.20 35.07 -16.95
C ALA A 422 31.51 33.81 -17.49
N MET A 423 30.28 33.93 -18.01
CA MET A 423 29.56 32.82 -18.65
C MET A 423 30.28 32.28 -19.90
N ILE A 424 30.82 33.17 -20.74
CA ILE A 424 31.57 32.79 -21.94
C ILE A 424 32.87 32.08 -21.56
N LEU A 425 33.66 32.65 -20.64
CA LEU A 425 34.93 32.07 -20.18
C LEU A 425 34.73 30.68 -19.57
N THR A 426 33.71 30.53 -18.71
CA THR A 426 33.40 29.22 -18.11
C THR A 426 32.96 28.19 -19.14
N SER A 427 32.21 28.61 -20.17
CA SER A 427 31.82 27.72 -21.27
C SER A 427 33.03 27.19 -22.04
N PHE A 428 34.02 28.04 -22.33
CA PHE A 428 35.26 27.64 -22.98
C PHE A 428 36.12 26.71 -22.11
N LEU A 429 36.25 27.01 -20.82
CA LEU A 429 37.02 26.18 -19.88
C LEU A 429 36.44 24.76 -19.77
N VAL A 430 35.12 24.64 -19.61
CA VAL A 430 34.46 23.32 -19.54
C VAL A 430 34.67 22.56 -20.85
N ALA A 431 34.46 23.19 -22.00
CA ALA A 431 34.68 22.54 -23.30
C ALA A 431 36.12 22.01 -23.47
N TYR A 432 37.12 22.78 -23.04
CA TYR A 432 38.53 22.38 -23.09
C TYR A 432 38.83 21.16 -22.22
N THR A 433 38.31 21.13 -20.98
CA THR A 433 38.59 20.03 -20.03
C THR A 433 38.03 18.66 -20.46
N PHE A 434 36.99 18.63 -21.29
CA PHE A 434 36.34 17.38 -21.70
C PHE A 434 36.74 16.88 -23.10
N GLN A 435 37.51 17.67 -23.86
CA GLN A 435 38.14 17.24 -25.12
C GLN A 435 39.36 16.34 -24.91
N GLY A 436 39.97 16.34 -23.72
CA GLY A 436 40.93 15.33 -23.26
C GLY A 436 40.24 14.05 -22.79
#